data_AF-A0A3D0IFN9-F1
#
_entry.id   AF-A0A3D0IFN9-F1
#
_cell.length_a   1.000
_cell.length_b   1.000
_cell.length_c   1.000
_cell.angle_alpha   90.00
_cell.angle_beta   90.00
_cell.angle_gamma   90.00
#
_symmetry.space_group_name_H-M   'P 1'
#
loop_
_entity.id
_entity.type
_entity.pdbx_description
1 polymer ?
#
loop_
_entity_poly.entity_id
_entity_poly.type
_entity_poly.pdbx_seq_one_letter_code
_entity_poly.pdbx_strand_id
1 'polypeptide(L)'
;MTVCECEYCGSVQTVPQLDDEKKINLFSRANRLRSSGEFDKASGVYETLVSDYPEEAEAYWGLLLCKFGIEYVDDPGTGKKVPTCHRSSFDSIMEDEDFEMVMECSDPASRAVYREEAKAIESLRIRINEVSSKEDPYDIFICYKETDDSGNRTIDSVIAQDVYQALVQKGYKVFFSRITLEDKLGQEYEPYIFAA
;
A
#
# COMPACT_ATOMS: atom_id res chain seq x y z
N MET A 1 -26.68 -6.08 -0.13
CA MET A 1 -26.18 -4.76 0.30
C MET A 1 -24.69 -4.79 0.06
N THR A 2 -24.19 -3.88 -0.77
CA THR A 2 -22.81 -3.84 -1.28
C THR A 2 -21.99 -2.71 -0.67
N VAL A 3 -22.64 -1.83 0.11
CA VAL A 3 -22.01 -0.76 0.89
C VAL A 3 -22.54 -0.82 2.32
N CYS A 4 -21.64 -0.75 3.30
CA CYS A 4 -21.94 -0.75 4.72
C CYS A 4 -21.27 0.44 5.42
N GLU A 5 -21.91 0.95 6.48
CA GLU A 5 -21.34 1.99 7.34
C GLU A 5 -20.95 1.39 8.69
N CYS A 6 -19.75 1.70 9.16
CA CYS A 6 -19.27 1.26 10.47
C CYS A 6 -19.99 2.03 11.58
N GLU A 7 -20.68 1.33 12.48
CA GLU A 7 -21.41 1.93 13.61
C GLU A 7 -20.52 2.67 14.62
N TYR A 8 -19.21 2.40 14.62
CA TYR A 8 -18.27 2.99 15.57
C TYR A 8 -17.58 4.25 15.07
N CYS A 9 -17.19 4.31 13.79
CA CYS A 9 -16.43 5.43 13.22
C CYS A 9 -17.11 6.10 12.01
N GLY A 10 -18.27 5.61 11.57
CA GLY A 10 -19.01 6.14 10.43
C GLY A 10 -18.30 5.96 9.07
N SER A 11 -17.26 5.12 9.00
CA SER A 11 -16.61 4.81 7.72
C SER A 11 -17.55 4.01 6.83
N VAL A 12 -17.67 4.43 5.57
CA VAL A 12 -18.45 3.73 4.55
C VAL A 12 -17.53 2.85 3.74
N GLN A 13 -17.86 1.57 3.57
CA GLN A 13 -17.03 0.58 2.89
C GLN A 13 -17.87 -0.27 1.94
N THR A 14 -17.27 -0.68 0.83
CA THR A 14 -17.83 -1.71 -0.03
C THR A 14 -17.65 -3.08 0.61
N VAL A 15 -18.60 -3.98 0.36
CA VAL A 15 -18.53 -5.37 0.80
C VAL A 15 -18.78 -6.29 -0.39
N PRO A 16 -18.00 -7.38 -0.53
CA PRO A 16 -18.20 -8.35 -1.59
C PRO A 16 -19.55 -9.05 -1.44
N GLN A 17 -20.07 -9.61 -2.53
CA GLN A 17 -21.25 -10.45 -2.45
C GLN A 17 -20.86 -11.83 -1.88
N LEU A 18 -21.17 -12.06 -0.60
CA LEU A 18 -20.83 -13.30 0.11
C LEU A 18 -21.94 -14.35 0.01
N ASP A 19 -22.20 -14.82 -1.20
CA ASP A 19 -23.23 -15.82 -1.52
C ASP A 19 -22.67 -17.22 -1.83
N ASP A 20 -21.35 -17.33 -2.00
CA ASP A 20 -20.63 -18.55 -2.37
C ASP A 20 -19.50 -18.85 -1.36
N GLU A 21 -19.43 -20.08 -0.86
CA GLU A 21 -18.45 -20.53 0.14
C GLU A 21 -16.99 -20.46 -0.37
N LYS A 22 -16.76 -20.81 -1.64
CA LYS A 22 -15.43 -20.69 -2.27
C LYS A 22 -15.04 -19.22 -2.34
N LYS A 23 -15.95 -18.34 -2.77
CA LYS A 23 -15.71 -16.89 -2.83
C LYS A 23 -15.37 -16.31 -1.45
N ILE A 24 -16.13 -16.66 -0.41
CA ILE A 24 -15.88 -16.25 0.99
C ILE A 24 -14.47 -16.65 1.44
N ASN A 25 -14.08 -17.90 1.17
CA ASN A 25 -12.76 -18.42 1.54
C ASN A 25 -11.61 -17.73 0.80
N LEU A 26 -11.79 -17.44 -0.49
CA LEU A 26 -10.81 -16.71 -1.28
C LEU A 26 -10.62 -15.28 -0.78
N PHE A 27 -11.69 -14.52 -0.54
CA PHE A 27 -11.60 -13.17 0.03
C PHE A 27 -10.95 -13.17 1.40
N SER A 28 -11.34 -14.10 2.28
CA SER A 28 -10.75 -14.22 3.62
C SER A 28 -9.24 -14.45 3.55
N ARG A 29 -8.79 -15.31 2.62
CA ARG A 29 -7.36 -15.57 2.40
C ARG A 29 -6.64 -14.37 1.80
N ALA A 30 -7.19 -13.74 0.77
CA ALA A 30 -6.61 -12.59 0.09
C ALA A 30 -6.45 -11.41 1.05
N ASN A 31 -7.51 -11.07 1.79
CA ASN A 31 -7.51 -10.00 2.78
C ASN A 31 -6.48 -10.24 3.88
N ARG A 32 -6.34 -11.47 4.38
CA ARG A 32 -5.31 -11.81 5.38
C ARG A 32 -3.89 -11.59 4.85
N LEU A 33 -3.61 -12.00 3.62
CA LEU A 33 -2.30 -11.80 2.98
C LEU A 33 -2.02 -10.32 2.76
N ARG A 34 -3.01 -9.55 2.30
CA ARG A 34 -2.88 -8.11 2.09
C ARG A 34 -2.62 -7.37 3.40
N SER A 35 -3.36 -7.69 4.46
CA SER A 35 -3.14 -7.12 5.81
C SER A 35 -1.78 -7.50 6.42
N SER A 36 -1.10 -8.52 5.90
CA SER A 36 0.28 -8.85 6.29
C SER A 36 1.34 -8.28 5.34
N GLY A 37 0.97 -7.38 4.42
CA GLY A 37 1.86 -6.80 3.41
C GLY A 37 2.32 -7.77 2.32
N GLU A 38 1.74 -8.97 2.24
CA GLU A 38 2.10 -10.01 1.27
C GLU A 38 1.32 -9.79 -0.05
N PHE A 39 1.48 -8.60 -0.63
CA PHE A 39 0.68 -8.11 -1.75
C PHE A 39 0.74 -9.01 -2.99
N ASP A 40 1.91 -9.57 -3.34
CA ASP A 40 2.02 -10.45 -4.52
C ASP A 40 1.26 -11.76 -4.32
N LYS A 41 1.32 -12.32 -3.10
CA LYS A 41 0.56 -13.53 -2.75
C LYS A 41 -0.93 -13.23 -2.71
N ALA A 42 -1.32 -12.05 -2.23
CA ALA A 42 -2.72 -11.60 -2.23
C ALA A 42 -3.23 -11.41 -3.67
N SER A 43 -2.45 -10.77 -4.54
CA SER A 43 -2.75 -10.57 -5.96
C SER A 43 -3.11 -11.89 -6.64
N GLY A 44 -2.30 -12.94 -6.48
CA GLY A 44 -2.61 -14.24 -7.08
C GLY A 44 -3.94 -14.87 -6.59
N VAL A 45 -4.38 -14.55 -5.36
CA VAL A 45 -5.70 -14.98 -4.87
C VAL A 45 -6.82 -14.12 -5.45
N TYR A 46 -6.62 -12.81 -5.60
CA TYR A 46 -7.58 -11.93 -6.28
C TYR A 46 -7.69 -12.22 -7.78
N GLU A 47 -6.61 -12.60 -8.46
CA GLU A 47 -6.64 -13.07 -9.86
C GLU A 47 -7.52 -14.32 -10.00
N THR A 48 -7.44 -15.23 -9.01
CA THR A 48 -8.34 -16.39 -8.96
C THR A 48 -9.80 -15.95 -8.77
N LEU A 49 -10.06 -14.97 -7.89
CA LEU A 49 -11.39 -14.40 -7.69
C LEU A 49 -11.95 -13.78 -8.97
N VAL A 50 -11.17 -12.95 -9.67
CA VAL A 50 -11.56 -12.33 -10.94
C VAL A 50 -11.82 -13.39 -12.02
N SER A 51 -10.99 -14.44 -12.10
CA SER A 51 -11.19 -15.53 -13.05
C SER A 51 -12.45 -16.35 -12.78
N ASP A 52 -12.76 -16.61 -11.52
CA ASP A 52 -13.91 -17.44 -11.13
C ASP A 52 -15.22 -16.63 -11.04
N TYR A 53 -15.12 -15.34 -10.71
CA TYR A 53 -16.22 -14.42 -10.43
C TYR A 53 -15.96 -13.06 -11.12
N PRO A 54 -16.04 -12.99 -12.46
CA PRO A 54 -15.65 -11.80 -13.22
C PRO A 54 -16.57 -10.58 -13.03
N GLU A 55 -17.71 -10.73 -12.35
CA GLU A 55 -18.59 -9.61 -11.99
C GLU A 55 -18.32 -9.09 -10.56
N GLU A 56 -17.30 -9.59 -9.87
CA GLU A 56 -16.99 -9.21 -8.50
C GLU A 56 -16.05 -8.00 -8.43
N ALA A 57 -16.63 -6.81 -8.34
CA ALA A 57 -15.88 -5.54 -8.27
C ALA A 57 -14.83 -5.50 -7.14
N GLU A 58 -15.13 -6.07 -5.97
CA GLU A 58 -14.21 -6.07 -4.84
C GLU A 58 -12.92 -6.88 -5.12
N ALA A 59 -12.97 -7.85 -6.03
CA ALA A 59 -11.79 -8.60 -6.45
C ALA A 59 -10.84 -7.75 -7.30
N TYR A 60 -11.37 -7.01 -8.28
CA TYR A 60 -10.60 -6.04 -9.06
C TYR A 60 -10.05 -4.91 -8.18
N TRP A 61 -10.85 -4.41 -7.23
CA TRP A 61 -10.37 -3.45 -6.25
C TRP A 61 -9.21 -4.02 -5.42
N GLY A 62 -9.31 -5.28 -5.00
CA GLY A 62 -8.23 -6.00 -4.34
C GLY A 62 -6.93 -6.07 -5.15
N LEU A 63 -7.03 -6.28 -6.48
CA LEU A 63 -5.87 -6.24 -7.39
C LEU A 63 -5.20 -4.87 -7.40
N LEU A 64 -5.98 -3.79 -7.54
CA LEU A 64 -5.46 -2.42 -7.48
C LEU A 64 -4.74 -2.15 -6.16
N LEU A 65 -5.37 -2.50 -5.03
CA LEU A 65 -4.75 -2.33 -3.72
C LEU A 65 -3.44 -3.12 -3.60
N CYS A 66 -3.32 -4.29 -4.22
CA CYS A 66 -2.08 -5.05 -4.24
C CYS A 66 -1.01 -4.43 -5.16
N LYS A 67 -1.43 -3.98 -6.36
CA LYS A 67 -0.55 -3.34 -7.35
C LYS A 67 0.10 -2.09 -6.78
N PHE A 68 -0.69 -1.22 -6.18
CA PHE A 68 -0.25 0.03 -5.56
C PHE A 68 0.18 -0.14 -4.09
N GLY A 69 0.24 -1.37 -3.56
CA GLY A 69 0.70 -1.64 -2.20
C GLY A 69 -0.05 -0.85 -1.13
N ILE A 70 -1.38 -0.72 -1.28
CA ILE A 70 -2.21 0.13 -0.43
C ILE A 70 -2.59 -0.60 0.86
N GLU A 71 -2.28 0.06 1.97
CA GLU A 71 -2.72 -0.31 3.31
C GLU A 71 -3.63 0.77 3.87
N TYR A 72 -4.67 0.37 4.60
CA TYR A 72 -5.56 1.31 5.29
C TYR A 72 -5.24 1.33 6.77
N VAL A 73 -4.63 2.43 7.23
CA VAL A 73 -4.24 2.63 8.63
C VAL A 73 -5.21 3.57 9.32
N ASP A 74 -5.27 3.52 10.65
CA ASP A 74 -6.08 4.46 11.43
C ASP A 74 -5.39 5.83 11.45
N ASP A 75 -6.12 6.86 11.04
CA ASP A 75 -5.71 8.24 11.23
C ASP A 75 -5.73 8.57 12.73
N PRO A 76 -4.59 8.96 13.35
CA PRO A 76 -4.52 9.18 14.80
C PRO A 76 -5.45 10.29 15.31
N GLY A 77 -5.80 11.26 14.45
CA GLY A 77 -6.62 12.40 14.82
C GLY A 77 -8.12 12.13 14.74
N THR A 78 -8.55 11.37 13.73
CA THR A 78 -9.97 11.15 13.41
C THR A 78 -10.44 9.71 13.67
N GLY A 79 -9.51 8.76 13.80
CA GLY A 79 -9.79 7.32 13.89
C GLY A 79 -10.35 6.71 12.61
N LYS A 80 -10.39 7.48 11.52
CA LYS A 80 -10.84 6.98 10.21
C LYS A 80 -9.73 6.21 9.52
N LYS A 81 -10.10 5.22 8.73
CA LYS A 81 -9.16 4.54 7.85
C LYS A 81 -8.73 5.47 6.71
N VAL A 82 -7.43 5.63 6.53
CA VAL A 82 -6.82 6.40 5.45
C VAL A 82 -5.79 5.54 4.70
N PRO A 83 -5.65 5.70 3.37
CA PRO A 83 -4.69 4.92 2.61
C PRO A 83 -3.26 5.40 2.86
N THR A 84 -2.36 4.43 3.01
CA THR A 84 -0.91 4.56 2.87
C THR A 84 -0.45 3.64 1.75
N CYS A 85 0.76 3.87 1.24
CA CYS A 85 1.31 3.13 0.11
C CYS A 85 2.67 2.56 0.49
N HIS A 86 2.92 1.32 0.05
CA HIS A 86 4.20 0.60 0.18
C HIS A 86 4.85 0.31 -1.18
N ARG A 87 4.18 0.70 -2.27
CA ARG A 87 4.59 0.48 -3.66
C ARG A 87 4.29 1.72 -4.48
N SER A 88 5.07 2.76 -4.26
CA SER A 88 4.96 4.00 -5.02
C SER A 88 5.10 3.77 -6.53
N SER A 89 4.28 4.50 -7.31
CA SER A 89 4.25 4.42 -8.76
C SER A 89 3.99 5.79 -9.38
N PHE A 90 4.46 5.99 -10.61
CA PHE A 90 4.09 7.14 -11.43
C PHE A 90 2.74 6.95 -12.12
N ASP A 91 2.25 5.72 -12.23
CA ASP A 91 0.98 5.41 -12.90
C ASP A 91 -0.21 5.80 -12.03
N SER A 92 -1.27 6.34 -12.63
CA SER A 92 -2.49 6.68 -11.90
C SER A 92 -3.37 5.44 -11.69
N ILE A 93 -3.89 5.29 -10.47
CA ILE A 93 -4.91 4.27 -10.18
C ILE A 93 -6.20 4.50 -10.99
N MET A 94 -6.49 5.74 -11.38
CA MET A 94 -7.70 6.08 -12.12
C MET A 94 -7.63 5.71 -13.61
N GLU A 95 -6.43 5.47 -14.13
CA GLU A 95 -6.18 5.11 -15.53
C GLU A 95 -5.93 3.60 -15.67
N ASP A 96 -6.10 2.83 -14.60
CA ASP A 96 -5.86 1.40 -14.56
C ASP A 96 -7.06 0.60 -15.11
N GLU A 97 -6.78 -0.42 -15.92
CA GLU A 97 -7.80 -1.31 -16.49
C GLU A 97 -8.63 -2.00 -15.40
N ASP A 98 -8.03 -2.39 -14.28
CA ASP A 98 -8.78 -2.99 -13.16
C ASP A 98 -9.72 -1.96 -12.51
N PHE A 99 -9.42 -0.66 -12.55
CA PHE A 99 -10.31 0.37 -12.05
C PHE A 99 -11.51 0.59 -12.97
N GLU A 100 -11.32 0.46 -14.28
CA GLU A 100 -12.44 0.42 -15.23
C GLU A 100 -13.36 -0.76 -14.90
N MET A 101 -12.82 -1.95 -14.65
CA MET A 101 -13.60 -3.12 -14.25
C MET A 101 -14.36 -2.91 -12.93
N VAL A 102 -13.74 -2.28 -11.92
CA VAL A 102 -14.45 -1.89 -10.68
C VAL A 102 -15.65 -1.00 -11.00
N MET A 103 -15.51 -0.04 -11.92
CA MET A 103 -16.61 0.83 -12.33
C MET A 103 -17.70 0.11 -13.13
N GLU A 104 -17.35 -0.87 -13.94
CA GLU A 104 -18.33 -1.65 -14.73
C GLU A 104 -19.12 -2.63 -13.87
N CYS A 105 -18.46 -3.31 -12.93
CA CYS A 105 -19.05 -4.36 -12.09
C CYS A 105 -19.78 -3.83 -10.84
N SER A 106 -19.73 -2.52 -10.57
CA SER A 106 -20.29 -1.91 -9.36
C SER A 106 -21.66 -1.25 -9.56
N ASP A 107 -22.53 -1.40 -8.57
CA ASP A 107 -23.76 -0.61 -8.47
C ASP A 107 -23.46 0.89 -8.22
N PRO A 108 -24.43 1.82 -8.42
CA PRO A 108 -24.21 3.25 -8.24
C PRO A 108 -23.66 3.68 -6.87
N ALA A 109 -24.05 3.00 -5.78
CA ALA A 109 -23.58 3.34 -4.44
C ALA A 109 -22.12 2.92 -4.25
N SER A 110 -21.78 1.68 -4.61
CA SER A 110 -20.41 1.16 -4.54
C SER A 110 -19.44 1.95 -5.41
N ARG A 111 -19.86 2.35 -6.62
CA ARG A 111 -19.07 3.22 -7.51
C ARG A 111 -18.69 4.55 -6.88
N ALA A 112 -19.60 5.15 -6.11
CA ALA A 112 -19.32 6.41 -5.44
C ALA A 112 -18.21 6.22 -4.40
N VAL A 113 -18.25 5.14 -3.63
CA VAL A 113 -17.22 4.80 -2.63
C VAL A 113 -15.87 4.57 -3.29
N TYR A 114 -15.79 3.65 -4.28
CA TYR A 114 -14.53 3.36 -4.97
C TYR A 114 -13.91 4.58 -5.64
N ARG A 115 -14.70 5.51 -6.18
CA ARG A 115 -14.17 6.76 -6.75
C ARG A 115 -13.54 7.67 -5.71
N GLU A 116 -14.15 7.81 -4.54
CA GLU A 116 -13.57 8.62 -3.46
C GLU A 116 -12.29 7.97 -2.92
N GLU A 117 -12.28 6.65 -2.77
CA GLU A 117 -11.08 5.89 -2.40
C GLU A 117 -9.95 6.05 -3.43
N ALA A 118 -10.25 5.89 -4.73
CA ALA A 118 -9.28 6.09 -5.80
C ALA A 118 -8.74 7.53 -5.83
N LYS A 119 -9.58 8.55 -5.56
CA LYS A 119 -9.13 9.95 -5.41
C LYS A 119 -8.18 10.14 -4.23
N ALA A 120 -8.43 9.48 -3.11
CA ALA A 120 -7.55 9.55 -1.95
C ALA A 120 -6.19 8.93 -2.27
N ILE A 121 -6.17 7.77 -2.93
CA ILE A 121 -4.95 7.08 -3.36
C ILE A 121 -4.20 7.92 -4.41
N GLU A 122 -4.91 8.49 -5.38
CA GLU A 122 -4.32 9.35 -6.42
C GLU A 122 -3.71 10.63 -5.83
N SER A 123 -4.37 11.24 -4.85
CA SER A 123 -3.83 12.41 -4.13
C SER A 123 -2.57 12.06 -3.35
N LEU A 124 -2.52 10.86 -2.75
CA LEU A 124 -1.33 10.33 -2.10
C LEU A 124 -0.19 10.13 -3.11
N ARG A 125 -0.46 9.50 -4.25
CA ARG A 125 0.51 9.31 -5.35
C ARG A 125 1.11 10.63 -5.81
N ILE A 126 0.28 11.64 -6.09
CA ILE A 126 0.72 12.97 -6.52
C ILE A 126 1.67 13.57 -5.48
N ARG A 127 1.30 13.55 -4.19
CA ARG A 127 2.15 14.05 -3.10
C ARG A 127 3.49 13.33 -3.00
N ILE A 128 3.50 12.00 -3.12
CA ILE A 128 4.72 11.19 -3.11
C ILE A 128 5.63 11.64 -4.26
N ASN A 129 5.10 11.76 -5.47
CA ASN A 129 5.85 12.18 -6.66
C ASN A 129 6.36 13.63 -6.57
N GLU A 130 5.57 14.54 -6.01
CA GLU A 130 5.98 15.94 -5.79
C GLU A 130 7.12 16.09 -4.78
N VAL A 131 7.18 15.23 -3.77
CA VAL A 131 8.29 15.23 -2.79
C VAL A 131 9.50 14.52 -3.38
N SER A 132 9.29 13.33 -3.95
CA SER A 132 10.35 12.52 -4.54
C SER A 132 11.10 13.26 -5.66
N SER A 133 10.38 14.00 -6.51
CA SER A 133 10.99 14.79 -7.59
C SER A 133 11.89 15.95 -7.13
N LYS A 134 11.85 16.33 -5.85
CA LYS A 134 12.70 17.39 -5.27
C LYS A 134 13.94 16.86 -4.58
N GLU A 135 14.00 15.55 -4.33
CA GLU A 135 15.17 14.91 -3.74
C GLU A 135 16.26 14.74 -4.80
N ASP A 136 17.52 15.05 -4.48
CA ASP A 136 18.58 14.67 -5.43
C ASP A 136 18.78 13.14 -5.40
N PRO A 137 19.08 12.52 -6.55
CA PRO A 137 19.28 11.08 -6.65
C PRO A 137 20.31 10.57 -5.65
N TYR A 138 20.00 9.44 -5.00
CA TYR A 138 20.94 8.71 -4.18
C TYR A 138 21.81 7.79 -5.05
N ASP A 139 23.09 7.64 -4.69
CA ASP A 139 24.00 6.71 -5.37
C ASP A 139 23.81 5.27 -4.85
N ILE A 140 23.46 5.15 -3.57
CA ILE A 140 23.44 3.87 -2.85
C ILE A 140 22.29 3.88 -1.84
N PHE A 141 21.49 2.82 -1.84
CA PHE A 141 20.44 2.56 -0.86
C PHE A 141 20.86 1.44 0.11
N ILE A 142 20.87 1.72 1.41
CA ILE A 142 21.15 0.75 2.47
C ILE A 142 19.84 0.36 3.15
N CYS A 143 19.46 -0.91 3.00
CA CYS A 143 18.34 -1.53 3.69
C CYS A 143 18.77 -2.83 4.37
N TYR A 144 18.25 -3.05 5.57
CA TYR A 144 18.47 -4.24 6.38
C TYR A 144 17.30 -4.40 7.34
N LYS A 145 17.18 -5.59 7.92
CA LYS A 145 16.20 -5.87 8.96
C LYS A 145 16.78 -5.45 10.32
N GLU A 146 16.18 -4.48 11.01
CA GLU A 146 16.70 -3.99 12.30
C GLU A 146 16.64 -5.07 13.40
N THR A 147 15.60 -5.90 13.39
CA THR A 147 15.37 -6.96 14.37
C THR A 147 15.19 -8.34 13.74
N ASP A 148 15.64 -9.39 14.43
CA ASP A 148 15.34 -10.77 14.07
C ASP A 148 13.90 -11.16 14.45
N ASP A 149 13.51 -12.39 14.15
CA ASP A 149 12.16 -12.90 14.45
C ASP A 149 11.87 -13.01 15.98
N SER A 150 12.89 -12.87 16.82
CA SER A 150 12.79 -12.83 18.28
C SER A 150 12.80 -11.40 18.83
N GLY A 151 12.85 -10.38 17.97
CA GLY A 151 12.89 -8.97 18.36
C GLY A 151 14.27 -8.47 18.79
N ASN A 152 15.34 -9.26 18.64
CA ASN A 152 16.69 -8.83 18.97
C ASN A 152 17.31 -8.07 17.81
N ARG A 153 18.16 -7.08 18.12
CA ARG A 153 18.89 -6.30 17.12
C ARG A 153 19.79 -7.22 16.26
N THR A 154 19.73 -7.08 14.94
CA THR A 154 20.53 -7.90 14.01
C THR A 154 21.98 -7.42 13.94
N ILE A 155 22.89 -8.32 13.55
CA ILE A 155 24.29 -7.98 13.25
C ILE A 155 24.36 -7.00 12.06
N ASP A 156 23.47 -7.17 11.07
CA ASP A 156 23.39 -6.30 9.89
C ASP A 156 23.17 -4.84 10.26
N SER A 157 22.37 -4.56 11.30
CA SER A 157 22.13 -3.20 11.79
C SER A 157 23.38 -2.51 12.37
N VAL A 158 24.39 -3.29 12.77
CA VAL A 158 25.69 -2.75 13.23
C VAL A 158 26.58 -2.50 12.02
N ILE A 159 26.66 -3.48 11.12
CA ILE A 159 27.47 -3.40 9.89
C ILE A 159 27.00 -2.25 9.00
N ALA A 160 25.68 -2.04 8.87
CA ALA A 160 25.10 -0.99 8.05
C ALA A 160 25.63 0.41 8.42
N GLN A 161 25.87 0.67 9.70
CA GLN A 161 26.40 1.95 10.18
C GLN A 161 27.84 2.17 9.69
N ASP A 162 28.68 1.14 9.75
CA ASP A 162 30.07 1.22 9.31
C ASP A 162 30.16 1.36 7.78
N VAL A 163 29.31 0.62 7.05
CA VAL A 163 29.19 0.71 5.59
C VAL A 163 28.76 2.12 5.18
N TYR A 164 27.74 2.69 5.82
CA TYR A 164 27.29 4.06 5.57
C TYR A 164 28.43 5.07 5.73
N GLN A 165 29.14 5.02 6.86
CA GLN A 165 30.24 5.96 7.13
C GLN A 165 31.36 5.84 6.10
N ALA A 166 31.72 4.62 5.72
CA ALA A 166 32.75 4.37 4.72
C ALA A 166 32.36 4.90 3.32
N LEU A 167 31.10 4.81 2.95
CA LEU A 167 30.59 5.30 1.66
C LEU A 167 30.49 6.84 1.64
N VAL A 168 29.98 7.46 2.70
CA VAL A 168 29.93 8.93 2.82
C VAL A 168 31.33 9.54 2.82
N GLN A 169 32.31 8.92 3.48
CA GLN A 169 33.72 9.36 3.45
C GLN A 169 34.32 9.32 2.03
N LYS A 170 33.80 8.46 1.15
CA LYS A 170 34.18 8.40 -0.27
C LYS A 170 33.42 9.38 -1.15
N GLY A 171 32.48 10.15 -0.59
CA GLY A 171 31.71 11.18 -1.28
C GLY A 171 30.41 10.70 -1.94
N TYR A 172 29.95 9.47 -1.66
CA TYR A 172 28.67 8.99 -2.16
C TYR A 172 27.49 9.60 -1.39
N LYS A 173 26.40 9.93 -2.08
CA LYS A 173 25.11 10.25 -1.47
C LYS A 173 24.38 8.95 -1.15
N VAL A 174 24.28 8.61 0.12
CA VAL A 174 23.73 7.32 0.57
C VAL A 174 22.39 7.52 1.25
N PHE A 175 21.36 6.82 0.77
CA PHE A 175 20.11 6.68 1.51
C PHE A 175 20.30 5.59 2.56
N PHE A 176 20.15 5.95 3.83
CA PHE A 176 20.20 5.01 4.92
C PHE A 176 19.01 5.30 5.82
N SER A 177 17.98 4.44 5.78
CA SER A 177 16.67 4.69 6.39
C SER A 177 16.74 5.20 7.83
N ARG A 178 17.65 4.66 8.66
CA ARG A 178 17.83 5.09 10.06
C ARG A 178 18.23 6.55 10.21
N ILE A 179 19.00 7.09 9.26
CA ILE A 179 19.52 8.47 9.29
C ILE A 179 18.64 9.36 8.41
N THR A 180 18.35 8.93 7.18
CA THR A 180 17.60 9.75 6.21
C THR A 180 16.15 10.00 6.63
N LEU A 181 15.55 9.11 7.41
CA LEU A 181 14.15 9.22 7.86
C LEU A 181 14.00 9.59 9.33
N GLU A 182 15.09 9.93 10.04
CA GLU A 182 15.11 10.09 11.50
C GLU A 182 14.18 11.20 12.01
N ASP A 183 13.95 12.23 11.19
CA ASP A 183 13.12 13.40 11.50
C ASP A 183 11.73 13.33 10.86
N LYS A 184 11.40 12.24 10.16
CA LYS A 184 10.13 12.07 9.44
C LYS A 184 9.13 11.28 10.27
N LEU A 185 7.85 11.55 10.08
CA LEU A 185 6.81 10.65 10.58
C LEU A 185 6.74 9.41 9.69
N GLY A 186 6.39 8.25 10.26
CA GLY A 186 6.36 6.99 9.50
C GLY A 186 5.49 7.03 8.24
N GLN A 187 4.39 7.79 8.26
CA GLN A 187 3.50 8.01 7.11
C GLN A 187 4.13 8.88 6.00
N GLU A 188 5.24 9.57 6.29
CA GLU A 188 5.98 10.43 5.37
C GLU A 188 7.24 9.76 4.83
N TYR A 189 7.53 8.51 5.21
CA TYR A 189 8.73 7.80 4.78
C TYR A 189 8.72 7.50 3.29
N GLU A 190 7.57 7.04 2.78
CA GLU A 190 7.44 6.50 1.42
C GLU A 190 7.93 7.45 0.31
N PRO A 191 7.61 8.76 0.29
CA PRO A 191 8.17 9.68 -0.70
C PRO A 191 9.71 9.72 -0.78
N TYR A 192 10.39 9.60 0.35
CA TYR A 192 11.85 9.64 0.41
C TYR A 192 12.46 8.29 0.04
N ILE A 193 11.82 7.19 0.45
CA ILE A 193 12.19 5.84 0.03
C ILE A 193 12.05 5.71 -1.49
N PHE A 194 10.97 6.23 -2.07
CA PHE A 194 10.72 6.16 -3.51
C PHE A 194 11.71 7.00 -4.35
N ALA A 195 12.29 8.05 -3.76
CA ALA A 195 13.31 8.86 -4.42
C ALA A 195 14.71 8.24 -4.45
N ALA A 196 14.92 7.13 -3.72
CA ALA A 196 16.22 6.54 -3.46
C ALA A 196 16.46 5.24 -4.24
#